data_AF-A0A4D4N7Y9-F1
#
_entry.id   AF-A0A4D4N7Y9-F1
#
_cell.length_a   1.000
_cell.length_b   1.000
_cell.length_c   1.000
_cell.angle_alpha   90.00
_cell.angle_beta   90.00
_cell.angle_gamma   90.00
#
_symmetry.space_group_name_H-M   'P 1'
#
loop_
_entity.id
_entity.type
_entity.pdbx_description
1 polymer ?
#
loop_
_entity_poly.entity_id
_entity_poly.type
_entity_poly.pdbx_seq_one_letter_code
_entity_poly.pdbx_strand_id
1 'polypeptide(L)'
;MTEAGWGVYEPERDAQGSEWARDREDRRAGALAAGAAFEARRREGPDELQAELWLSAGPGRRIRAVADLSGLQPAQILAQLAERVVVSEDGTVSVRLHAVPVIFRNGQKAS
;
A
#
# COMPACT_ATOMS: atom_id res chain seq x y z
N MET A 1 -33.07 -25.31 42.39
CA MET A 1 -32.12 -24.85 41.36
C MET A 1 -32.86 -23.96 40.40
N THR A 2 -32.64 -22.65 40.46
CA THR A 2 -33.24 -21.67 39.56
C THR A 2 -32.17 -21.22 38.59
N GLU A 3 -32.24 -21.70 37.34
CA GLU A 3 -31.49 -21.12 36.23
C GLU A 3 -32.03 -19.71 35.99
N ALA A 4 -31.26 -18.70 36.41
CA ALA A 4 -31.54 -17.32 36.05
C ALA A 4 -31.23 -17.18 34.55
N GLY A 5 -32.28 -17.07 33.73
CA GLY A 5 -32.14 -16.72 32.32
C GLY A 5 -31.37 -15.40 32.19
N TRP A 6 -30.44 -15.35 31.24
CA TRP A 6 -29.65 -14.15 30.94
C TRP A 6 -30.61 -12.98 30.68
N GLY A 7 -30.46 -11.90 31.46
CA GLY A 7 -31.29 -10.71 31.32
C GLY A 7 -31.25 -10.16 29.90
N VAL A 8 -32.35 -9.56 29.46
CA VAL A 8 -32.45 -8.92 28.15
C VAL A 8 -31.30 -7.91 28.01
N TYR A 9 -30.50 -8.05 26.96
CA TYR A 9 -29.40 -7.14 26.69
C TYR A 9 -29.96 -5.74 26.40
N GLU A 10 -29.59 -4.77 27.21
CA GLU A 10 -29.95 -3.35 27.08
C GLU A 10 -28.77 -2.58 26.47
N PRO A 11 -28.68 -2.47 25.13
CA PRO A 11 -27.56 -1.83 24.46
C PRO A 11 -27.36 -0.37 24.86
N GLU A 12 -28.40 0.35 25.33
CA GLU A 12 -28.25 1.73 25.79
C GLU A 12 -27.48 1.86 27.11
N ARG A 13 -27.32 0.77 27.86
CA ARG A 13 -26.59 0.74 29.14
C ARG A 13 -25.20 0.13 29.01
N ASP A 14 -24.86 -0.38 27.82
CA ASP A 14 -23.54 -0.91 27.51
C ASP A 14 -22.62 0.21 26.99
N ALA A 15 -22.04 0.93 27.95
CA ALA A 15 -21.06 1.98 27.67
C ALA A 15 -19.83 1.45 26.92
N GLN A 16 -19.42 0.21 27.18
CA GLN A 16 -18.26 -0.42 26.55
C GLN A 16 -18.58 -0.81 25.10
N GLY A 17 -19.74 -1.41 24.84
CA GLY A 17 -20.22 -1.68 23.48
C GLY A 17 -20.40 -0.41 22.66
N SER A 18 -20.87 0.66 23.29
CA SER A 18 -21.02 1.97 22.65
C SER A 18 -19.68 2.63 22.29
N GLU A 19 -18.66 2.48 23.13
CA GLU A 19 -17.31 2.96 22.86
C GLU A 19 -16.65 2.17 21.72
N TRP A 20 -16.78 0.85 21.73
CA TRP A 20 -16.26 -0.01 20.66
C TRP A 20 -16.97 0.20 19.31
N ALA A 21 -18.27 0.53 19.35
CA ALA A 21 -19.01 0.92 18.16
C ALA A 21 -18.46 2.23 17.57
N ARG A 22 -18.20 3.23 18.43
CA ARG A 22 -17.57 4.51 18.04
C ARG A 22 -16.18 4.33 17.45
N ASP A 23 -15.30 3.58 18.12
CA ASP A 23 -13.94 3.33 17.62
C ASP A 23 -13.94 2.59 16.26
N ARG A 24 -14.93 1.71 16.03
CA ARG A 24 -15.11 1.04 14.74
C ARG A 24 -15.60 2.00 13.66
N GLU A 25 -16.53 2.90 14.00
CA GLU A 25 -17.02 3.97 13.11
C GLU A 25 -15.89 4.92 12.74
N ASP A 26 -15.08 5.36 13.71
CA ASP A 26 -13.95 6.27 13.52
C ASP A 26 -12.88 5.64 12.62
N ARG A 27 -12.54 4.36 12.86
CA ARG A 27 -11.62 3.61 11.98
C ARG A 27 -12.16 3.48 10.56
N ARG A 28 -13.46 3.23 10.40
CA ARG A 28 -14.12 3.15 9.09
C ARG A 28 -14.13 4.50 8.38
N ALA A 29 -14.45 5.58 9.09
CA ALA A 29 -14.45 6.95 8.57
C ALA A 29 -13.03 7.36 8.14
N GLY A 30 -12.01 7.04 8.93
CA GLY A 30 -10.61 7.27 8.57
C GLY A 30 -10.17 6.52 7.31
N ALA A 31 -10.57 5.25 7.16
CA ALA A 31 -10.28 4.47 5.95
C ALA A 31 -10.98 5.02 4.71
N LEU A 32 -12.24 5.45 4.83
CA LEU A 32 -13.00 6.07 3.74
C LEU A 32 -12.41 7.42 3.34
N ALA A 33 -12.00 8.25 4.31
CA ALA A 33 -11.36 9.54 4.06
C ALA A 33 -10.00 9.37 3.37
N ALA A 34 -9.20 8.38 3.77
CA ALA A 34 -7.93 8.06 3.12
C ALA A 34 -8.12 7.61 1.66
N GLY A 35 -9.14 6.79 1.40
CA GLY A 35 -9.55 6.40 0.05
C GLY A 35 -10.01 7.59 -0.80
N ALA A 36 -10.83 8.47 -0.22
CA ALA A 36 -11.30 9.69 -0.90
C ALA A 36 -10.14 10.67 -1.21
N ALA A 37 -9.18 10.83 -0.29
CA ALA A 37 -8.00 11.67 -0.51
C ALA A 37 -7.01 11.07 -1.53
N PHE A 38 -6.99 9.73 -1.65
CA PHE A 38 -6.27 9.05 -2.72
C PHE A 38 -6.94 9.30 -4.09
N GLU A 39 -8.26 9.16 -4.18
CA GLU A 39 -9.04 9.41 -5.39
C GLU A 39 -9.05 10.90 -5.80
N ALA A 40 -9.07 11.83 -4.85
CA ALA A 40 -8.97 13.26 -5.13
C ALA A 40 -7.60 13.60 -5.76
N ARG A 41 -6.50 13.12 -5.17
CA ARG A 41 -5.16 13.27 -5.75
C ARG A 41 -5.02 12.60 -7.12
N ARG A 42 -5.74 11.50 -7.33
CA ARG A 42 -5.79 10.80 -8.63
C ARG A 42 -6.45 11.65 -9.72
N ARG A 43 -7.54 12.34 -9.41
CA ARG A 43 -8.28 13.18 -10.38
C ARG A 43 -7.56 14.46 -10.77
N GLU A 44 -6.62 14.92 -9.96
CA GLU A 44 -5.83 16.14 -10.20
C GLU A 44 -4.55 15.91 -11.02
N GLY A 45 -4.23 14.64 -11.36
CA GLY A 45 -3.09 14.31 -12.22
C GLY A 45 -3.37 14.59 -13.71
N PRO A 46 -2.35 14.99 -14.51
CA PRO A 46 -2.49 15.21 -15.95
C PRO A 46 -2.86 13.89 -16.66
N ASP A 47 -3.40 13.98 -17.89
CA ASP A 47 -3.87 12.89 -18.79
C ASP A 47 -2.81 11.81 -19.10
N GLU A 48 -2.29 11.13 -18.09
CA GLU A 48 -1.46 9.94 -18.17
C GLU A 48 -2.39 8.73 -18.00
N LEU A 49 -2.30 7.76 -18.92
CA LEU A 49 -2.99 6.47 -18.83
C LEU A 49 -2.72 5.82 -17.47
N GLN A 50 -3.62 6.04 -16.51
CA GLN A 50 -3.53 5.43 -15.19
C GLN A 50 -3.95 3.97 -15.28
N ALA A 51 -2.96 3.09 -15.30
CA ALA A 51 -3.16 1.66 -15.15
C ALA A 51 -3.15 1.29 -13.65
N GLU A 52 -4.25 0.69 -13.16
CA GLU A 52 -4.27 0.03 -11.87
C GLU A 52 -3.60 -1.35 -11.97
N LEU A 53 -2.47 -1.53 -11.28
CA LEU A 53 -1.71 -2.78 -11.31
C LEU A 53 -1.91 -3.58 -10.02
N TRP A 54 -2.54 -4.74 -10.14
CA TRP A 54 -2.67 -5.70 -9.04
C TRP A 54 -1.50 -6.69 -9.07
N LEU A 55 -0.65 -6.63 -8.05
CA LEU A 55 0.50 -7.50 -7.92
C LEU A 55 0.22 -8.62 -6.92
N SER A 56 0.78 -9.80 -7.20
CA SER A 56 0.83 -10.85 -6.18
C SER A 56 1.65 -10.40 -4.98
N ALA A 57 1.38 -10.99 -3.82
CA ALA A 57 1.89 -10.51 -2.54
C ALA A 57 3.43 -10.44 -2.46
N GLY A 58 4.14 -11.36 -3.14
CA GLY A 58 5.60 -11.39 -3.17
C GLY A 58 6.24 -10.16 -3.84
N PRO A 59 6.00 -9.95 -5.15
CA PRO A 59 6.44 -8.75 -5.87
C PRO A 59 5.96 -7.45 -5.21
N GLY A 60 4.71 -7.39 -4.75
CA GLY A 60 4.18 -6.23 -4.05
C GLY A 60 4.97 -5.86 -2.79
N ARG A 61 5.34 -6.85 -1.96
CA ARG A 61 6.20 -6.63 -0.79
C ARG A 61 7.60 -6.14 -1.17
N ARG A 62 8.19 -6.67 -2.24
CA ARG A 62 9.53 -6.24 -2.69
C ARG A 62 9.53 -4.78 -3.16
N ILE A 63 8.53 -4.39 -3.94
CA ILE A 63 8.43 -3.02 -4.44
C ILE A 63 8.22 -2.05 -3.27
N ARG A 64 7.38 -2.41 -2.29
CA ARG A 64 7.21 -1.60 -1.06
C ARG A 64 8.52 -1.46 -0.29
N ALA A 65 9.26 -2.55 -0.09
CA ALA A 65 10.56 -2.48 0.59
C ALA A 65 11.56 -1.58 -0.15
N VAL A 66 11.58 -1.60 -1.49
CA VAL A 66 12.43 -0.69 -2.29
C VAL A 66 11.94 0.75 -2.19
N ALA A 67 10.63 0.99 -2.17
CA ALA A 67 10.04 2.31 -1.95
C ALA A 67 10.47 2.89 -0.61
N ASP A 68 10.35 2.11 0.47
CA ASP A 68 10.74 2.52 1.81
C ASP A 68 12.24 2.86 1.90
N LEU A 69 13.09 2.09 1.21
CA LEU A 69 14.55 2.32 1.20
C LEU A 69 14.99 3.50 0.34
N SER A 70 14.26 3.80 -0.73
CA SER A 70 14.64 4.84 -1.71
C SER A 70 13.92 6.17 -1.52
N GLY A 71 12.85 6.19 -0.70
CA GLY A 71 11.95 7.34 -0.57
C GLY A 71 11.05 7.57 -1.80
N LEU A 72 11.11 6.69 -2.80
CA LEU A 72 10.30 6.75 -4.00
C LEU A 72 8.93 6.11 -3.78
N GLN A 73 7.93 6.56 -4.53
CA GLN A 73 6.64 5.89 -4.58
C GLN A 73 6.72 4.60 -5.40
N PRO A 74 5.94 3.55 -5.08
CA PRO A 74 5.89 2.31 -5.86
C PRO A 74 5.68 2.52 -7.36
N ALA A 75 4.85 3.49 -7.76
CA ALA A 75 4.61 3.84 -9.15
C ALA A 75 5.87 4.37 -9.85
N GLN A 76 6.69 5.17 -9.17
CA GLN A 76 7.94 5.70 -9.72
C GLN A 76 8.96 4.59 -9.94
N ILE A 77 9.03 3.62 -9.02
CA ILE A 77 9.88 2.43 -9.19
C ILE A 77 9.43 1.63 -10.41
N LEU A 78 8.13 1.40 -10.55
CA LEU A 78 7.57 0.68 -11.70
C LEU A 78 7.84 1.41 -13.02
N ALA A 79 7.70 2.74 -13.06
CA ALA A 79 8.02 3.55 -14.23
C ALA A 79 9.50 3.42 -14.62
N GLN A 80 10.42 3.53 -13.65
CA GLN A 80 11.85 3.35 -13.90
C GLN A 80 12.20 1.93 -14.36
N LEU A 81 11.51 0.91 -13.87
CA LEU A 81 11.68 -0.46 -14.37
C LEU A 81 11.16 -0.60 -15.80
N ALA A 82 10.01 0.01 -16.11
CA ALA A 82 9.39 -0.01 -17.43
C ALA A 82 10.29 0.65 -18.51
N GLU A 83 10.92 1.78 -18.19
CA GLU A 83 11.90 2.44 -19.07
C GLU A 83 13.10 1.55 -19.45
N ARG A 84 13.34 0.50 -18.66
CA ARG A 84 14.49 -0.41 -18.79
C ARG A 84 14.08 -1.78 -19.33
N VAL A 85 12.81 -1.96 -19.65
CA VAL A 85 12.31 -3.21 -20.24
C VAL A 85 12.92 -3.38 -21.63
N VAL A 86 13.48 -4.56 -21.85
CA VAL A 86 13.96 -5.03 -23.15
C VAL A 86 13.22 -6.31 -23.48
N VAL A 87 12.73 -6.39 -24.71
CA VAL A 87 12.11 -7.60 -25.26
C VAL A 87 13.11 -8.23 -26.22
N SER A 88 13.51 -9.46 -25.94
CA SER A 88 14.38 -10.26 -26.82
C SER A 88 13.60 -10.75 -28.04
N GLU A 89 14.31 -11.21 -29.07
CA GLU A 89 13.71 -11.76 -30.31
C GLU A 89 12.80 -12.97 -30.06
N ASP A 90 13.05 -13.73 -28.99
CA ASP A 90 12.24 -14.86 -28.54
C ASP A 90 10.99 -14.44 -27.73
N GLY A 91 10.76 -13.14 -27.56
CA GLY A 91 9.67 -12.58 -26.77
C GLY A 91 9.94 -12.52 -25.27
N THR A 92 11.14 -12.89 -24.81
CA THR A 92 11.50 -12.80 -23.38
C THR A 92 11.57 -11.34 -22.94
N VAL A 93 10.79 -10.98 -21.93
CA VAL A 93 10.79 -9.65 -21.30
C VAL A 93 11.79 -9.64 -20.15
N SER A 94 12.78 -8.74 -20.24
CA SER A 94 13.83 -8.58 -19.22
C SER A 94 14.00 -7.12 -18.84
N VAL A 95 14.58 -6.86 -17.67
CA VAL A 95 14.96 -5.50 -17.25
C VAL A 95 16.47 -5.38 -17.34
N ARG A 96 16.97 -4.42 -18.13
CA ARG A 96 18.41 -4.20 -18.25
C ARG A 96 18.96 -3.61 -16.95
N LEU A 97 19.75 -4.39 -16.22
CA LEU A 97 20.55 -3.89 -15.10
C LEU A 97 21.85 -3.27 -15.66
N HIS A 98 22.18 -2.05 -15.26
CA HIS A 98 23.54 -1.55 -15.51
C HIS A 98 24.45 -2.22 -14.48
N ALA A 99 25.54 -2.81 -14.93
CA ALA A 99 26.56 -3.39 -14.06
C ALA A 99 27.35 -2.27 -13.36
N VAL A 100 26.85 -1.72 -12.25
CA VAL A 100 27.67 -1.15 -11.15
C VAL A 100 26.89 -1.27 -9.85
N PRO A 101 27.26 -2.14 -8.89
CA PRO A 101 26.74 -2.05 -7.54
C PRO A 101 27.45 -0.90 -6.83
N VAL A 102 26.78 0.25 -6.67
CA VAL A 102 27.23 1.27 -5.71
C VAL A 102 26.75 0.82 -4.33
N ILE A 103 27.63 0.14 -3.61
CA ILE A 103 27.39 -0.23 -2.20
C ILE A 103 27.59 1.04 -1.37
N PHE A 104 26.51 1.60 -0.84
CA PHE A 104 26.60 2.63 0.20
C PHE A 104 26.61 1.95 1.57
N ARG A 105 27.68 2.15 2.33
CA ARG A 105 27.76 1.80 3.75
C ARG A 105 27.87 3.10 4.54
N ASN A 106 26.92 3.36 5.45
CA ASN A 106 26.90 4.53 6.32
C ASN A 106 27.11 5.89 5.62
N GLY A 107 26.37 6.15 4.53
CA GLY A 107 26.28 7.49 3.95
C GLY A 107 27.55 8.02 3.27
N GLN A 108 28.58 7.21 3.03
CA GLN A 108 29.72 7.60 2.21
C GLN A 108 29.94 6.63 1.05
N LYS A 109 30.27 7.20 -0.11
CA LYS A 109 30.68 6.47 -1.32
C LYS A 109 32.04 5.85 -1.02
N ALA A 110 32.11 4.52 -0.95
CA ALA A 110 33.41 3.84 -0.93
C ALA A 110 34.06 4.11 -2.30
N SER A 111 35.23 4.74 -2.29
CA SER A 111 36.01 5.06 -3.48
C SER A 111 36.71 3.83 -4.07
#